data_AF-A0A1Y4MUW2-F1
#
_entry.id   AF-A0A1Y4MUW2-F1
#
_cell.length_a   1.000
_cell.length_b   1.000
_cell.length_c   1.000
_cell.angle_alpha   90.00
_cell.angle_beta   90.00
_cell.angle_gamma   90.00
#
_symmetry.space_group_name_H-M   'P 1'
#
loop_
_entity.id
_entity.type
_entity.pdbx_description
1 polymer ?
#
loop_
_entity_poly.entity_id
_entity_poly.type
_entity_poly.pdbx_seq_one_letter_code
_entity_poly.pdbx_strand_id
1 'polypeptide(L)' 'MKATVEIQHNGKNVTAVEIEKMVKEEVKGQGVKISTIDTLQIYYTPDTASVYYVVTTKDGKTYNNEEPLVVE' A
#
# COMPACT_ATOMS: atom_id res chain seq x y z
N MET A 1 -19.05 -14.82 -1.27
CA MET A 1 -19.11 -14.08 0.01
C MET A 1 -18.28 -12.81 -0.16
N LYS A 2 -18.77 -11.65 0.27
CA LYS A 2 -18.00 -10.40 0.29
C LYS A 2 -17.59 -10.15 1.74
N ALA A 3 -16.31 -9.93 1.98
CA ALA A 3 -15.76 -9.57 3.29
C ALA A 3 -15.05 -8.22 3.16
N THR A 4 -15.22 -7.37 4.15
CA THR A 4 -14.54 -6.08 4.26
C THR A 4 -13.68 -6.13 5.51
N VAL A 5 -12.42 -5.71 5.41
CA VAL A 5 -11.49 -5.61 6.53
C VAL A 5 -11.23 -4.14 6.79
N GLU A 6 -11.54 -3.72 8.01
CA GLU A 6 -11.35 -2.35 8.50
C GLU A 6 -10.38 -2.38 9.68
N ILE A 7 -9.45 -1.44 9.68
CA ILE A 7 -8.46 -1.24 10.73
C ILE A 7 -8.88 0.02 11.47
N GLN A 8 -9.19 -0.13 12.76
CA GLN A 8 -9.68 0.95 13.61
C GLN A 8 -8.66 1.23 14.71
N HIS A 9 -8.23 2.49 14.83
CA HIS A 9 -7.25 2.89 15.83
C HIS A 9 -7.44 4.37 16.18
N ASN A 10 -7.52 4.70 17.49
CA ASN A 10 -7.69 6.06 18.00
C ASN A 10 -8.84 6.87 17.34
N GLY A 11 -9.96 6.21 17.02
CA GLY A 11 -11.12 6.86 16.38
C GLY A 11 -10.96 7.13 14.89
N LYS A 12 -9.84 6.69 14.28
CA LYS A 12 -9.65 6.65 12.83
C LYS A 12 -9.92 5.24 12.33
N ASN A 13 -10.57 5.17 11.17
CA ASN A 13 -10.89 3.93 10.49
C ASN A 13 -10.35 4.00 9.06
N VAL A 14 -9.68 2.94 8.64
CA VAL A 14 -9.23 2.77 7.26
C VAL A 14 -9.48 1.34 6.83
N THR A 15 -9.93 1.15 5.60
CA THR A 15 -10.05 -0.20 5.03
C THR A 15 -8.75 -0.64 4.38
N ALA A 16 -8.48 -1.95 4.42
CA ALA A 16 -7.33 -2.52 3.70
C ALA A 16 -7.36 -2.17 2.20
N VAL A 17 -8.56 -2.01 1.63
CA VAL A 17 -8.78 -1.62 0.23
C VAL A 17 -8.34 -0.18 -0.05
N GLU A 18 -8.57 0.75 0.87
CA GLU A 18 -8.13 2.14 0.74
C GLU A 18 -6.60 2.24 0.78
N ILE A 19 -5.95 1.53 1.71
CA ILE A 19 -4.48 1.47 1.80
C ILE A 19 -3.90 0.87 0.51
N GLU A 20 -4.46 -0.25 0.04
CA GLU A 20 -4.00 -0.91 -1.18
C GLU A 20 -4.15 -0.01 -2.41
N LYS A 21 -5.26 0.72 -2.51
CA LYS A 21 -5.50 1.67 -3.61
C LYS A 21 -4.47 2.80 -3.61
N MET A 22 -4.24 3.42 -2.45
CA MET A 22 -3.25 4.50 -2.29
C MET A 22 -1.86 4.06 -2.74
N VAL A 23 -1.39 2.89 -2.27
CA VAL A 23 -0.09 2.35 -2.66
C VAL A 23 -0.02 2.06 -4.17
N LYS A 24 -1.08 1.51 -4.76
CA LYS A 24 -1.13 1.27 -6.21
C LYS A 24 -1.07 2.54 -7.04
N GLU A 25 -1.64 3.64 -6.56
CA GLU A 25 -1.58 4.94 -7.25
C GLU A 25 -0.16 5.52 -7.18
N GLU A 26 0.50 5.45 -6.01
CA GLU A 26 1.90 5.86 -5.84
C GLU A 26 2.84 5.08 -6.77
N VAL A 27 2.73 3.74 -6.77
CA VAL A 27 3.55 2.85 -7.60
C VAL A 27 3.37 3.15 -9.10
N LYS A 28 2.15 3.48 -9.53
CA LYS A 28 1.90 3.94 -10.91
C LYS A 28 2.54 5.29 -11.18
N GLY A 29 2.50 6.22 -10.22
CA GLY A 29 3.14 7.53 -10.30
C GLY A 29 4.65 7.41 -10.54
N GLN A 30 5.29 6.37 -9.98
CA GLN A 30 6.70 6.04 -10.20
C GLN A 30 6.98 5.34 -11.55
N GLY A 31 5.97 5.18 -12.41
CA GLY A 31 6.09 4.58 -13.73
C GLY A 31 6.04 3.05 -13.77
N VAL A 32 5.78 2.39 -12.63
CA VAL A 32 5.66 0.93 -12.57
C VAL A 32 4.27 0.51 -13.05
N LYS A 33 4.23 -0.38 -14.06
CA LYS A 33 2.96 -0.91 -14.57
C LYS A 33 2.43 -1.99 -13.62
N ILE A 34 1.19 -1.87 -13.18
CA ILE A 34 0.58 -2.87 -12.27
C ILE A 34 0.61 -4.29 -12.86
N SER A 35 0.48 -4.45 -14.17
CA SER A 35 0.53 -5.75 -14.84
C SER A 35 1.90 -6.44 -14.78
N THR A 36 2.97 -5.69 -14.50
CA THR A 36 4.34 -6.21 -14.37
C THR A 36 4.72 -6.50 -12.92
N ILE A 37 3.86 -6.17 -11.95
CA ILE A 37 4.07 -6.50 -10.54
C ILE A 37 3.87 -8.00 -10.35
N ASP A 38 4.78 -8.62 -9.61
CA ASP A 38 4.67 -10.00 -9.14
C ASP A 38 4.14 -10.02 -7.71
N THR A 39 4.79 -9.25 -6.82
CA THR A 39 4.36 -9.12 -5.42
C THR A 39 4.26 -7.65 -5.00
N LEU A 40 3.26 -7.36 -4.17
CA LEU A 40 3.08 -6.08 -3.49
C LEU A 40 2.87 -6.36 -1.99
N GLN A 41 3.86 -5.98 -1.19
CA GLN A 41 3.80 -6.05 0.26
C GLN A 41 3.50 -4.66 0.80
N ILE A 42 2.56 -4.56 1.75
CA ILE A 42 2.14 -3.30 2.35
C ILE A 42 2.22 -3.45 3.86
N TYR A 43 2.85 -2.47 4.50
CA TYR A 43 3.05 -2.39 5.93
C TYR A 43 2.39 -1.10 6.42
N TYR A 44 1.33 -1.23 7.21
CA TYR A 44 0.60 -0.10 7.79
C TYR A 44 0.82 -0.04 9.29
N THR A 45 1.22 1.13 9.79
CA THR A 45 1.35 1.43 11.22
C THR A 45 0.18 2.33 11.64
N PRO A 46 -0.80 1.81 12.40
CA PRO A 46 -1.99 2.58 12.78
C PRO A 46 -1.69 3.81 13.67
N ASP A 47 -0.70 3.72 14.56
CA ASP A 47 -0.36 4.80 15.50
C ASP A 47 0.03 6.11 14.78
N THR A 48 0.74 5.99 13.65
CA THR A 48 1.25 7.13 12.87
C THR A 48 0.54 7.28 11.52
N ALA A 49 -0.46 6.43 11.25
CA ALA A 49 -1.12 6.30 9.95
C ALA A 49 -0.15 6.16 8.76
N SER A 50 1.03 5.57 9.00
CA SER A 50 2.11 5.48 8.02
C SER A 50 2.04 4.18 7.23
N VAL A 51 2.28 4.26 5.93
CA VAL A 51 2.31 3.13 5.01
C VAL A 51 3.67 3.04 4.33
N TYR A 52 4.26 1.86 4.40
CA TYR A 52 5.42 1.46 3.61
C TYR A 52 5.04 0.31 2.68
N TYR A 53 5.74 0.20 1.57
CA TYR A 53 5.52 -0.91 0.66
C TYR A 53 6.80 -1.40 0.01
N VAL A 54 6.75 -2.63 -0.48
CA VAL A 54 7.76 -3.22 -1.35
C VAL A 54 7.04 -3.84 -2.54
N VAL A 55 7.40 -3.41 -3.73
CA VAL A 55 6.97 -3.97 -5.01
C VAL A 55 8.11 -4.78 -5.59
N THR A 56 7.87 -6.04 -5.92
CA THR A 56 8.77 -6.81 -6.77
C THR A 56 8.09 -7.06 -8.11
N THR A 57 8.74 -6.70 -9.21
CA THR A 57 8.25 -6.94 -10.56
C THR A 57 8.64 -8.33 -11.05
N LYS A 58 7.95 -8.81 -12.09
CA LYS A 58 8.20 -10.13 -12.70
C LYS A 58 9.61 -10.31 -13.27
N ASP A 59 10.30 -9.21 -13.58
CA ASP A 59 11.72 -9.21 -13.98
C ASP A 59 12.70 -9.09 -12.80
N GLY A 60 12.20 -9.15 -11.56
CA GLY A 60 12.99 -9.17 -10.33
C GLY A 60 13.41 -7.81 -9.79
N LYS A 61 12.98 -6.69 -10.40
CA LYS A 61 13.27 -5.35 -9.87
C LYS A 61 12.42 -5.06 -8.65
N THR A 62 12.97 -4.26 -7.73
CA THR A 62 12.29 -3.87 -6.50
C THR A 62 12.11 -2.36 -6.43
N TYR A 63 10.94 -1.92 -5.97
CA TYR A 63 10.59 -0.52 -5.74
C TYR A 63 9.94 -0.38 -4.37
N ASN A 64 10.31 0.65 -3.62
CA ASN A 64 9.78 0.94 -2.29
C ASN A 64 9.83 2.44 -2.05
N ASN A 65 9.07 2.90 -1.06
CA ASN A 65 9.17 4.26 -0.56
C ASN A 65 10.20 4.36 0.58
N GLU A 66 10.98 5.43 0.59
CA GLU A 66 11.87 5.77 1.72
C GLU A 66 11.12 6.55 2.80
N GLU A 67 10.29 7.49 2.39
CA GLU A 67 9.38 8.24 3.27
C GLU A 67 7.97 7.62 3.28
N PRO A 68 7.29 7.58 4.43
CA PRO A 68 5.98 6.94 4.53
C PRO A 68 4.91 7.70 3.76
N LEU A 69 3.99 6.96 3.14
CA LEU A 69 2.70 7.54 2.74
C LEU A 69 1.84 7.68 3.99
N VAL A 70 1.11 8.78 4.12
CA VAL A 70 0.23 9.02 5.27
C VAL A 70 -1.22 8.84 4.84
N VAL A 71 -1.94 8.01 5.58
CA VAL A 71 -3.39 7.87 5.45
C VAL A 71 -4.07 8.97 6.26
N GLU A 72 -4.84 9.83 5.58
CA GLU A 72 -5.59 10.92 6.22
C GLU A 72 -6.71 10.41 7.15
#